data_AF-A0A072VFZ9-F1
#
_entry.id   AF-A0A072VFZ9-F1
#
_cell.length_a   1.000
_cell.length_b   1.000
_cell.length_c   1.000
_cell.angle_alpha   90.00
_cell.angle_beta   90.00
_cell.angle_gamma   90.00
#
_symmetry.space_group_name_H-M   'P 1'
#
loop_
_entity.id
_entity.type
_entity.pdbx_description
1 polymer ?
#
loop_
_entity_poly.entity_id
_entity_poly.type
_entity_poly.pdbx_seq_one_letter_code
_entity_poly.pdbx_strand_id
1 'polypeptide(L)' 'MAFLMSAVALAFIVSGYLGVALASYIKITGSDFSGLSLGLVIQASCTLLPIFWSSCIPEYVKTKDKHKD' A
#
# COMPACT_ATOMS: atom_id res chain seq x y z
N MET A 1 -12.62 9.75 -17.16
CA MET A 1 -11.67 10.57 -16.39
C MET A 1 -12.21 11.07 -15.04
N ALA A 2 -13.49 11.40 -14.87
CA ALA A 2 -13.99 11.91 -13.58
C ALA A 2 -14.03 10.87 -12.44
N PHE A 3 -14.47 9.64 -12.72
CA PHE A 3 -14.57 8.58 -11.69
C PHE A 3 -13.22 8.25 -11.05
N LEU A 4 -12.15 8.24 -11.85
CA LEU A 4 -10.80 7.99 -11.36
C LEU A 4 -10.36 9.07 -10.37
N MET A 5 -10.62 10.34 -10.69
CA MET A 5 -10.29 11.47 -9.82
C MET A 5 -11.08 11.41 -8.50
N SER A 6 -12.37 11.06 -8.54
CA SER A 6 -13.18 10.87 -7.33
C SER A 6 -12.71 9.69 -6.48
N ALA A 7 -12.33 8.57 -7.12
CA ALA A 7 -11.79 7.41 -6.42
C ALA A 7 -10.45 7.72 -5.73
N VAL A 8 -9.58 8.49 -6.39
CA VAL A 8 -8.30 8.95 -5.81
C VAL A 8 -8.54 9.90 -4.64
N ALA A 9 -9.46 10.85 -4.78
CA ALA A 9 -9.82 11.76 -3.68
C ALA A 9 -10.37 11.00 -2.46
N LEU A 10 -11.24 10.02 -2.69
CA LEU A 10 -11.76 9.15 -1.61
C LEU A 10 -10.63 8.35 -0.96
N ALA A 11 -9.71 7.79 -1.75
CA ALA A 11 -8.56 7.05 -1.24
C ALA A 11 -7.66 7.92 -0.34
N PHE A 12 -7.44 9.19 -0.70
CA PHE A 12 -6.70 10.13 0.15
C PHE A 12 -7.40 10.42 1.48
N ILE A 13 -8.72 10.60 1.47
CA ILE A 13 -9.50 10.85 2.69
C ILE A 13 -9.43 9.63 3.62
N VAL A 14 -9.65 8.43 3.08
CA VAL A 14 -9.61 7.17 3.84
C VAL A 14 -8.20 6.92 4.38
N SER A 15 -7.16 7.16 3.59
CA SER A 15 -5.77 7.03 4.00
C SER A 15 -5.41 8.00 5.14
N GLY A 16 -5.86 9.26 5.05
CA GLY A 16 -5.66 10.25 6.11
C GLY A 16 -6.33 9.84 7.43
N TYR A 17 -7.59 9.39 7.39
CA TYR A 17 -8.31 8.94 8.58
C TYR A 17 -7.67 7.71 9.22
N LEU A 18 -7.26 6.72 8.40
CA LEU A 18 -6.54 5.53 8.86
C LEU A 18 -5.19 5.89 9.50
N GLY A 19 -4.46 6.85 8.93
CA GLY A 19 -3.19 7.33 9.49
C GLY A 19 -3.35 7.95 10.87
N VAL A 20 -4.38 8.80 11.05
CA VAL A 20 -4.70 9.42 12.34
C VAL A 20 -5.15 8.38 13.37
N ALA A 21 -6.01 7.44 12.98
CA ALA A 21 -6.44 6.35 13.85
C ALA A 21 -5.25 5.48 14.29
N LEU A 22 -4.33 5.19 13.38
CA LEU A 22 -3.13 4.42 13.67
C LEU A 22 -2.18 5.17 14.62
N ALA A 23 -1.97 6.46 14.41
CA ALA A 23 -1.16 7.29 15.32
C ALA A 23 -1.75 7.32 16.74
N SER A 24 -3.08 7.38 16.85
CA SER A 24 -3.80 7.30 18.13
C SER A 24 -3.65 5.92 18.79
N TYR A 25 -3.76 4.83 18.02
CA TYR A 25 -3.63 3.47 18.52
C TYR A 25 -2.21 3.14 19.00
N ILE A 26 -1.20 3.63 18.29
CA ILE A 26 0.21 3.41 18.61
C ILE A 26 0.66 4.20 19.86
N LYS A 27 -0.17 5.13 20.36
CA LYS A 27 0.11 5.99 21.53
C LYS A 27 1.55 6.48 21.52
N ILE A 28 1.92 7.18 20.46
CA ILE A 28 3.21 7.88 20.36
C ILE A 28 3.20 9.01 21.40
N THR A 29 3.52 8.66 22.64
CA THR A 29 3.72 9.59 23.76
C THR A 29 5.20 9.93 23.81
N GLY A 30 5.52 11.22 24.02
CA GLY A 30 6.88 11.77 23.91
C GLY A 30 7.96 11.16 24.82
N SER A 31 7.63 10.20 25.68
CA SER A 31 8.56 9.46 26.54
C SER A 31 8.90 8.04 26.04
N ASP A 32 8.06 7.43 25.20
CA ASP A 32 8.17 6.01 24.83
C ASP A 32 7.97 5.80 23.33
N PHE A 33 9.07 5.77 22.58
CA PHE A 33 9.10 5.55 21.13
C PHE A 33 8.87 4.09 20.71
N SER A 34 8.41 3.22 21.63
CA SER A 34 8.17 1.80 21.36
C SER A 34 7.18 1.58 20.20
N GLY A 35 6.22 2.50 20.04
CA GLY A 35 5.27 2.50 18.95
C GLY A 35 5.83 2.87 17.57
N LEU A 36 7.01 3.50 17.51
CA LEU A 36 7.62 3.94 16.25
C LEU A 36 8.06 2.74 15.39
N SER A 37 8.61 1.69 16.03
CA SER A 37 8.90 0.43 15.35
C SER A 37 7.64 -0.24 14.79
N LEU A 38 6.53 -0.18 15.52
CA LEU A 38 5.26 -0.76 15.08
C LEU A 38 4.69 0.01 13.88
N GLY A 39 4.78 1.35 13.88
CA GLY A 39 4.44 2.18 12.73
C GLY A 39 5.31 1.87 11.51
N LEU A 40 6.61 1.65 11.71
CA LEU A 40 7.55 1.27 10.63
C LEU A 40 7.23 -0.10 10.03
N VAL A 41 6.87 -1.09 10.87
CA VAL A 41 6.46 -2.43 10.43
C VAL A 41 5.16 -2.37 9.64
N ILE A 42 4.19 -1.56 10.07
CA ILE A 42 2.94 -1.36 9.32
C ILE A 42 3.23 -0.69 7.98
N GLN A 43 4.07 0.35 7.95
CA GLN A 43 4.46 1.02 6.72
C GLN A 43 5.16 0.05 5.76
N ALA A 44 6.10 -0.75 6.25
CA ALA A 44 6.78 -1.79 5.47
C ALA A 44 5.78 -2.85 4.94
N SER A 45 4.81 -3.25 5.75
CA SER A 45 3.77 -4.20 5.34
C SER A 45 2.86 -3.61 4.25
N CYS A 46 2.49 -2.33 4.38
CA CYS A 46 1.67 -1.62 3.40
C CYS A 46 2.39 -1.39 2.06
N THR A 47 3.72 -1.22 2.06
CA THR A 47 4.52 -1.10 0.82
C THR A 47 4.87 -2.47 0.21
N LEU A 48 4.91 -3.54 1.02
CA LEU A 48 5.04 -4.92 0.55
C LEU A 48 3.78 -5.41 -0.16
N LEU A 49 2.59 -4.96 0.23
CA LEU A 49 1.31 -5.31 -0.41
C LEU A 49 1.29 -5.05 -1.94
N PRO A 50 1.61 -3.85 -2.45
CA PRO A 50 1.68 -3.60 -3.88
C PRO A 50 2.82 -4.34 -4.57
N ILE A 51 3.94 -4.61 -3.88
CA ILE A 51 5.03 -5.45 -4.41
C ILE A 51 4.58 -6.91 -4.55
N PHE A 52 3.86 -7.44 -3.57
CA PHE A 52 3.29 -8.79 -3.61
C PHE A 52 2.25 -8.92 -4.71
N TRP A 53 1.36 -7.92 -4.86
CA TRP A 53 0.42 -7.88 -5.98
C TRP A 53 1.10 -7.76 -7.34
N SER A 54 2.18 -6.97 -7.44
CA SER A 54 2.97 -6.88 -8.66
C SER A 54 3.70 -8.19 -8.97
N SER A 55 4.17 -8.91 -7.94
CA SER A 55 4.83 -10.22 -8.10
C SER A 55 3.84 -11.36 -8.32
N CYS A 56 2.57 -11.16 -7.98
CA CYS A 56 1.46 -12.07 -8.24
C CYS A 56 0.69 -11.66 -9.51
N ILE A 57 1.28 -10.84 -10.38
CA ILE A 57 0.89 -10.80 -11.78
C ILE A 57 1.55 -12.02 -12.43
N PRO A 58 0.82 -13.14 -12.64
CA PRO A 58 1.32 -14.21 -13.48
C PRO A 58 1.65 -13.58 -14.84
N GLU A 59 2.83 -13.92 -15.35
CA GLU A 59 3.33 -13.55 -16.67
C GLU A 59 2.44 -14.20 -17.76
N TYR A 60 1.17 -13.82 -17.84
CA TYR A 60 0.21 -14.35 -18.82
C TYR A 60 0.36 -13.64 -20.18
N VAL A 61 1.29 -12.70 -20.30
CA VAL A 61 1.50 -11.93 -21.52
C VAL A 61 2.82 -12.34 -22.16
N LYS A 62 2.68 -13.30 -23.09
CA LYS A 62 3.45 -13.44 -24.34
C LYS A 62 4.65 -14.40 -24.35
N THR A 63 4.36 -15.71 -24.31
CA THR A 63 5.01 -16.66 -25.23
C THR A 63 3.99 -17.14 -26.26
N LYS A 64 3.55 -16.20 -27.11
CA LYS A 64 2.88 -16.47 -28.39
C LYS A 64 3.58 -15.62 -29.44
N ASP A 65 4.89 -15.80 -29.59
CA ASP A 65 5.63 -15.36 -30.77
C ASP A 65 6.94 -16.15 -30.89
N LYS A 66 6.83 -17.34 -31.47
CA LYS A 66 7.90 -17.97 -32.26
C LYS A 66 7.22 -18.62 -33.46
N HIS A 67 6.99 -17.80 -34.47
CA HIS A 67 6.87 -18.24 -35.86
C HIS A 67 8.28 -18.38 -36.46
N LYS A 68 8.40 -19.30 -37.43
CA LYS A 68 9.58 -19.90 -38.10
C LYS A 68 10.18 -21.05 -37.29
N ASP A 69 10.20 -22.29 -37.78
CA ASP A 69 10.46 -22.75 -39.16
C ASP A 69 9.44 -23.77 -39.71
#